data_AF-A0A6I2RAV3-F1
#
_entry.id   AF-A0A6I2RAV3-F1
#
_cell.length_a   1.000
_cell.length_b   1.000
_cell.length_c   1.000
_cell.angle_alpha   90.00
_cell.angle_beta   90.00
_cell.angle_gamma   90.00
#
_symmetry.space_group_name_H-M   'P 1'
#
loop_
_entity.id
_entity.type
_entity.pdbx_description
1 polymer ?
#
loop_
_entity_poly.entity_id
_entity_poly.type
_entity_poly.pdbx_seq_one_letter_code
_entity_poly.pdbx_strand_id
1 'polypeptide(L)'
;MTSPVSGKVESWTHYNEWGEVTHNAVLKCGQRELNLVKNYTGHEYDAVLGMYYAKARFYDAGNRRFISMDPVKGTQTDPISMVQYLYVKNNSLIYIDPTGEVIEEFRVWLSGEG
;
A
#
# COMPACT_ATOMS: atom_id res chain seq x y z
N MET A 1 -8.85 -11.41 5.66
CA MET A 1 -9.84 -10.69 6.49
C MET A 1 -10.62 -11.68 7.34
N THR A 2 -11.08 -11.23 8.50
CA THR A 2 -11.86 -12.02 9.46
C THR A 2 -13.29 -11.47 9.53
N SER A 3 -14.27 -12.36 9.59
CA SER A 3 -15.68 -12.03 9.75
C SER A 3 -15.91 -11.25 11.05
N PRO A 4 -16.52 -10.05 11.02
CA PRO A 4 -16.87 -9.33 12.24
C PRO A 4 -18.01 -10.01 13.02
N VAL A 5 -18.78 -10.88 12.35
CA VAL A 5 -19.94 -11.57 12.94
C VAL A 5 -19.57 -12.95 13.44
N SER A 6 -18.78 -13.72 12.68
CA SER A 6 -18.46 -15.12 13.02
C SER A 6 -17.07 -15.31 13.64
N GLY A 7 -16.20 -14.30 13.60
CA GLY A 7 -14.81 -14.40 14.06
C GLY A 7 -13.93 -15.36 13.24
N LYS A 8 -14.46 -15.98 12.19
CA LYS A 8 -13.72 -16.88 11.30
C LYS A 8 -12.98 -16.09 10.23
N VAL A 9 -11.80 -16.58 9.84
CA VAL A 9 -11.12 -16.07 8.64
C VAL A 9 -12.02 -16.36 7.44
N GLU A 10 -12.27 -15.34 6.62
CA GLU A 10 -13.08 -15.45 5.39
C GLU A 10 -12.22 -15.26 4.13
N SER A 11 -11.04 -14.66 4.28
CA SER A 11 -10.10 -14.49 3.17
C SER A 11 -8.67 -14.28 3.65
N TRP A 12 -7.72 -14.47 2.76
CA TRP A 12 -6.36 -13.98 2.93
C TRP A 12 -5.78 -13.52 1.59
N THR A 13 -4.91 -12.52 1.67
CA THR A 13 -4.24 -11.95 0.50
C THR A 13 -2.78 -11.77 0.86
N HIS A 14 -1.90 -12.28 -0.01
CA HIS A 14 -0.46 -12.07 0.08
C HIS A 14 -0.07 -11.00 -0.92
N TYR A 15 0.81 -10.10 -0.46
CA TYR A 15 1.42 -9.07 -1.28
C TYR A 15 2.92 -9.32 -1.33
N ASN A 16 3.57 -8.94 -2.42
CA ASN A 16 5.03 -8.79 -2.42
C ASN A 16 5.44 -7.48 -1.74
N GLU A 17 6.74 -7.22 -1.69
CA GLU A 17 7.30 -6.00 -1.09
C GLU A 17 6.77 -4.69 -1.72
N TRP A 18 6.19 -4.71 -2.91
CA TRP A 18 5.67 -3.53 -3.61
C TRP A 18 4.14 -3.44 -3.61
N GLY A 19 3.45 -4.36 -2.94
CA GLY A 19 2.00 -4.38 -2.91
C GLY A 19 1.35 -5.09 -4.08
N GLU A 20 2.08 -5.78 -4.97
CA GLU A 20 1.44 -6.64 -5.97
C GLU A 20 0.81 -7.85 -5.30
N VAL A 21 -0.44 -8.16 -5.67
CA VAL A 21 -1.16 -9.32 -5.14
C VAL A 21 -0.56 -10.59 -5.74
N THR A 22 0.16 -11.36 -4.92
CA THR A 22 0.78 -12.63 -5.36
C THR A 22 -0.12 -13.83 -5.15
N HIS A 23 -0.96 -13.78 -4.12
CA HIS A 23 -1.93 -14.84 -3.84
C HIS A 23 -3.18 -14.27 -3.20
N ASN A 24 -4.34 -14.73 -3.63
CA ASN A 24 -5.62 -14.34 -3.08
C ASN A 24 -6.53 -15.56 -2.94
N ALA A 25 -6.99 -15.81 -1.72
CA ALA A 25 -7.96 -16.86 -1.47
C ALA A 25 -9.16 -16.30 -0.68
N VAL A 26 -10.35 -16.63 -1.17
CA VAL A 26 -11.63 -16.35 -0.53
C VAL A 26 -12.25 -17.67 -0.12
N LEU A 27 -12.61 -17.78 1.15
CA LEU A 27 -13.47 -18.86 1.60
C LEU A 27 -14.89 -18.52 1.13
N LYS A 28 -15.44 -19.34 0.22
CA LYS A 28 -16.80 -19.16 -0.30
C LYS A 28 -17.81 -19.18 0.85
N CYS A 29 -18.28 -18.01 1.25
CA CYS A 29 -19.44 -17.84 2.11
C CYS A 29 -20.69 -17.70 1.20
N GLY A 30 -21.21 -18.83 0.71
CA GLY A 30 -22.41 -18.85 -0.15
C GLY A 30 -22.19 -18.39 -1.60
N GLN A 31 -23.28 -17.95 -2.27
CA GLN A 31 -23.31 -17.58 -3.69
C GLN A 31 -22.72 -16.18 -4.01
N ARG A 32 -22.36 -15.39 -2.99
CA ARG A 32 -21.79 -14.05 -3.18
C ARG A 32 -20.27 -14.16 -3.12
N GLU A 33 -19.61 -13.83 -4.22
CA GLU A 33 -18.18 -13.53 -4.18
C GLU A 33 -17.99 -12.31 -3.27
N LEU A 34 -17.25 -12.48 -2.19
CA LEU A 34 -16.90 -11.38 -1.31
C LEU A 34 -16.02 -10.43 -2.11
N ASN A 35 -16.48 -9.20 -2.35
CA ASN A 35 -15.63 -8.18 -2.93
C ASN A 35 -14.56 -7.83 -1.89
N LEU A 36 -13.39 -8.43 -2.05
CA LEU A 36 -12.28 -8.26 -1.13
C LEU A 36 -11.82 -6.81 -1.19
N VAL A 37 -11.94 -6.11 -0.07
CA VAL A 37 -11.23 -4.85 0.10
C VAL A 37 -9.76 -5.21 0.26
N LYS A 38 -8.99 -5.07 -0.83
CA LYS A 38 -7.54 -5.26 -0.80
C LYS A 38 -6.92 -3.93 -0.40
N ASN A 39 -6.13 -3.97 0.66
CA ASN A 39 -5.41 -2.80 1.14
C ASN A 39 -3.93 -3.12 1.24
N TYR A 40 -3.11 -2.15 0.87
CA TYR A 40 -1.66 -2.20 1.05
C TYR A 40 -1.21 -0.88 1.66
N THR A 41 -0.45 -0.93 2.76
CA THR A 41 0.04 0.25 3.51
C THR A 41 -1.02 1.33 3.83
N GLY A 42 -2.30 0.95 3.93
CA GLY A 42 -3.41 1.88 4.17
C GLY A 42 -4.02 2.51 2.91
N HIS A 43 -3.60 2.07 1.72
CA HIS A 43 -4.19 2.44 0.43
C HIS A 43 -5.22 1.40 -0.01
N GLU A 44 -6.32 1.88 -0.57
CA GLU A 44 -7.42 1.03 -1.06
C GLU A 44 -7.16 0.63 -2.52
N TYR A 45 -7.33 -0.64 -2.83
CA TYR A 45 -7.16 -1.13 -4.19
C TYR A 45 -8.42 -0.90 -5.03
N ASP A 46 -8.26 -0.22 -6.16
CA ASP A 46 -9.27 -0.12 -7.20
C ASP A 46 -9.08 -1.27 -8.21
N ALA A 47 -10.03 -2.20 -8.22
CA ALA A 47 -9.96 -3.37 -9.09
C ALA A 47 -10.24 -3.06 -10.58
N VAL A 48 -10.87 -1.93 -10.89
CA VAL A 48 -11.13 -1.51 -12.27
C VAL A 48 -9.85 -0.93 -12.88
N LEU A 49 -9.13 -0.12 -12.10
CA LEU A 49 -7.86 0.49 -12.53
C LEU A 49 -6.66 -0.43 -12.33
N GLY A 50 -6.78 -1.43 -11.45
CA GLY A 50 -5.68 -2.31 -11.07
C GLY A 50 -4.62 -1.62 -10.20
N MET A 51 -4.99 -0.53 -9.52
CA MET A 51 -4.08 0.39 -8.83
C MET A 51 -4.56 0.69 -7.40
N TYR A 52 -3.66 1.20 -6.57
CA TYR A 52 -4.00 1.65 -5.22
C TYR A 52 -4.32 3.13 -5.20
N TYR A 53 -5.47 3.50 -4.64
CA TYR A 53 -5.79 4.88 -4.30
C TYR A 53 -5.07 5.27 -3.01
N ALA A 54 -4.01 6.07 -3.15
CA ALA A 54 -3.19 6.56 -2.05
C ALA A 54 -3.61 7.97 -1.62
N LYS A 55 -4.92 8.27 -1.64
CA LYS A 55 -5.53 9.58 -1.31
C LYS A 55 -5.13 10.71 -2.28
N ALA A 56 -3.87 11.13 -2.30
CA ALA A 56 -3.41 12.20 -3.19
C ALA A 56 -3.07 11.70 -4.60
N ARG A 57 -2.62 10.44 -4.73
CA ARG A 57 -2.14 9.85 -5.97
C ARG A 57 -2.63 8.42 -6.15
N PHE A 58 -2.57 7.92 -7.38
CA PHE A 58 -2.74 6.50 -7.66
C PHE A 58 -1.37 5.82 -7.77
N TYR A 59 -1.21 4.73 -7.04
CA TYR A 59 0.00 3.91 -7.00
C TYR A 59 -0.18 2.63 -7.84
N ASP A 60 0.71 2.44 -8.78
CA ASP A 60 0.81 1.22 -9.58
C ASP A 60 1.88 0.30 -8.98
N ALA A 61 1.43 -0.76 -8.32
CA ALA A 61 2.30 -1.73 -7.68
C ALA A 61 3.14 -2.53 -8.69
N GLY A 62 2.62 -2.79 -9.89
CA GLY A 62 3.36 -3.52 -10.92
C GLY A 62 4.50 -2.72 -11.52
N ASN A 63 4.30 -1.41 -11.66
CA ASN A 63 5.33 -0.49 -12.10
C ASN A 63 6.13 0.16 -10.96
N ARG A 64 5.77 -0.14 -9.71
CA ARG A 64 6.43 0.31 -8.46
C ARG A 64 6.50 1.84 -8.34
N ARG A 65 5.50 2.55 -8.85
CA ARG A 65 5.52 4.01 -8.98
C ARG A 65 4.13 4.63 -8.90
N PHE A 66 4.07 5.90 -8.56
CA PHE A 66 2.86 6.69 -8.76
C PHE A 66 2.66 6.99 -10.24
N ILE A 67 1.40 7.06 -10.68
CA ILE A 67 1.05 7.40 -12.07
C ILE A 67 0.90 8.92 -12.28
N SER A 68 0.87 9.69 -11.20
CA SER A 68 0.79 11.15 -11.20
C SER A 68 2.00 11.75 -10.48
N MET A 69 2.32 12.97 -10.89
CA MET A 69 3.40 13.76 -10.32
C MET A 69 3.09 14.09 -8.84
N ASP A 70 4.10 14.02 -7.98
CA ASP A 70 4.01 14.48 -6.60
C ASP A 70 3.62 15.97 -6.52
N PRO A 71 2.54 16.33 -5.81
CA PRO A 71 2.22 17.73 -5.53
C PRO A 71 3.31 18.41 -4.68
N VAL A 72 4.06 17.64 -3.89
CA VAL A 72 5.18 18.14 -3.08
C VAL A 72 6.45 18.20 -3.93
N LYS A 73 7.08 19.38 -3.97
CA LYS A 73 8.34 19.56 -4.71
C LYS A 73 9.52 19.00 -3.93
N GLY A 74 10.39 18.28 -4.63
CA GLY A 74 11.68 17.85 -4.10
C GLY A 74 12.62 18.99 -3.75
N THR A 75 13.68 18.68 -3.00
CA THR A 75 14.68 19.63 -2.52
C THR A 75 16.05 19.38 -3.14
N GLN A 76 16.90 20.41 -3.23
CA GLN A 76 18.28 20.27 -3.73
C GLN A 76 19.16 19.40 -2.83
N THR A 77 18.83 19.31 -1.54
CA THR A 77 19.56 18.52 -0.56
C THR A 77 19.21 17.03 -0.60
N ASP A 78 18.09 16.66 -1.23
CA ASP A 78 17.69 15.26 -1.46
C ASP A 78 17.33 15.05 -2.95
N PRO A 79 18.32 14.71 -3.80
CA PRO A 79 18.09 14.49 -5.23
C PRO A 79 17.04 13.42 -5.54
N ILE A 80 16.83 12.43 -4.66
CA ILE A 80 15.84 11.37 -4.85
C ILE A 80 14.42 11.96 -4.77
N SER A 81 14.20 12.96 -3.91
CA SER A 81 12.92 13.66 -3.80
C SER A 81 12.52 14.43 -5.07
N MET A 82 13.46 14.68 -5.99
CA MET A 82 13.16 15.31 -7.28
C MET A 82 12.49 14.36 -8.28
N VAL A 83 12.54 13.05 -8.04
CA VAL A 83 11.87 12.05 -8.88
C VAL A 83 10.42 11.89 -8.42
N GLN A 84 9.55 12.76 -8.92
CA GLN A 84 8.17 12.97 -8.46
C GLN A 84 7.19 11.79 -8.67
N TYR A 85 7.65 10.67 -9.21
CA TYR A 85 6.84 9.47 -9.42
C TYR A 85 7.26 8.31 -8.51
N LEU A 86 8.33 8.46 -7.73
CA LEU A 86 8.82 7.40 -6.85
C LEU A 86 7.82 7.11 -5.74
N TYR A 87 7.52 5.83 -5.55
CA TYR A 87 6.92 5.36 -4.32
C TYR A 87 8.02 5.19 -3.27
N VAL A 88 7.91 5.89 -2.14
CA VAL A 88 8.60 5.50 -0.91
C VAL A 88 10.14 5.43 -1.07
N LYS A 89 10.72 6.42 -1.77
CA LYS A 89 12.16 6.50 -2.14
C LYS A 89 12.72 5.21 -2.78
N ASN A 90 11.88 4.43 -3.44
CA ASN A 90 12.22 3.12 -4.00
C ASN A 90 12.63 2.08 -2.93
N ASN A 91 12.15 2.20 -1.69
CA ASN A 91 12.42 1.25 -0.61
C ASN A 91 11.19 1.04 0.30
N SER A 92 10.22 0.27 -0.19
CA SER A 92 8.96 -0.06 0.48
C SER A 92 9.08 -1.01 1.68
N LEU A 93 10.28 -1.53 1.96
CA LEU A 93 10.53 -2.37 3.13
C LEU A 93 10.75 -1.56 4.41
N ILE A 94 11.28 -0.34 4.27
CA ILE A 94 11.71 0.50 5.41
C ILE A 94 10.81 1.72 5.57
N TYR A 95 10.18 2.17 4.49
CA TYR A 95 9.39 3.38 4.48
C TYR A 95 7.94 3.10 4.08
N ILE A 96 7.04 4.01 4.43
CA ILE A 96 5.63 4.00 4.04
C ILE A 96 5.23 5.44 3.66
N ASP A 97 4.30 5.63 2.75
CA ASP A 97 3.70 6.94 2.44
C ASP A 97 2.19 6.90 2.74
N PRO A 98 1.74 7.22 3.97
CA PRO A 98 0.33 7.06 4.36
C PRO A 98 -0.65 7.99 3.66
N THR A 99 -0.17 9.10 3.09
CA THR A 99 -0.99 10.15 2.46
C THR A 99 -0.86 10.20 0.94
N GLY A 100 0.10 9.46 0.39
CA GLY A 100 0.48 9.58 -1.02
C GLY A 100 1.24 10.88 -1.30
N GLU A 101 1.86 11.51 -0.32
CA GLU A 101 2.57 12.80 -0.44
C GLU A 101 3.87 12.83 0.39
N VAL A 102 3.90 12.18 1.55
CA VAL A 102 5.00 12.29 2.52
C VAL A 102 5.39 10.92 3.03
N ILE A 103 6.70 10.65 2.96
CA ILE A 103 7.30 9.39 3.36
C ILE A 103 7.62 9.41 4.85
N GLU A 104 7.17 8.39 5.56
CA GLU A 104 7.50 8.11 6.94
C GLU A 104 8.40 6.88 7.03
N GLU A 105 9.36 6.91 7.96
CA GLU A 105 10.19 5.74 8.28
C GLU A 105 9.45 4.84 9.26
N PHE A 106 9.54 3.52 9.02
CA PHE A 106 9.02 2.53 9.94
C PHE A 106 9.88 2.49 11.21
N ARG A 107 9.59 3.38 12.18
CA ARG A 107 10.17 3.27 13.52
C ARG A 107 9.50 2.12 14.25
N VAL A 108 10.13 0.94 14.23
CA VAL A 108 9.90 -0.06 15.26
C VAL A 108 10.29 0.59 16.59
N TRP A 109 9.33 0.73 17.51
CA TRP A 109 9.57 1.21 18.87
C TRP A 109 10.53 0.25 19.61
N LEU A 110 11.83 0.42 19.43
CA LEU A 110 12.84 -0.03 20.39
C LEU A 110 13.05 1.10 21.40
N SER A 111 11.99 1.49 22.12
CA SER A 111 12.16 2.13 23.43
C SER A 111 12.40 1.02 24.45
N GLY A 112 13.59 0.42 24.39
CA GLY A 112 14.15 -0.35 25.50
C GLY A 112 14.72 0.66 26.49
N GLU A 113 14.05 0.79 27.62
CA GLU A 113 14.49 1.54 28.79
C GLU A 113 15.95 1.15 29.16
N GLY A 114 16.76 2.16 29.47
CA GLY A 114 18.06 2.02 30.12
C GLY A 114 17.93 2.12 31.63
#